data_AF-Q1GQV9-F1
#
_entry.id   AF-Q1GQV9-F1
#
_cell.length_a   1.000
_cell.length_b   1.000
_cell.length_c   1.000
_cell.angle_alpha   90.00
_cell.angle_beta   90.00
_cell.angle_gamma   90.00
#
_symmetry.space_group_name_H-M   'P 1'
#
loop_
_entity.id
_entity.type
_entity.pdbx_description
1 polymer ?
#
loop_
_entity_poly.entity_id
_entity_poly.type
_entity_poly.pdbx_seq_one_letter_code
_entity_poly.pdbx_strand_id
1 'polypeptide(L)'
;MNEVESAALMLAAMLLLGLLVAFAIWRARRPVTSSPVVPRAPRAPRERRLSQLSRKAPEIADVEIAPSRLARVSGKAPLEPPRDLTIDDAHEPDIPVDVVAKAAIETVATEVEASASEAIGETRAAPLTLHLVPQIPLRDAISTHSWLGGRPRLATGMAWPRIDDQPADFLAQLGCADLPRELWGGRGPRRGALAFFIHRHRPDVRVVHVGEPGPPLAPPYALNDAEGWFSPHGALAGGDLLSFAVRAFPQWPVDLVAADTVDADPRRSDPDDLDTRGYDIADPAFHPFDWGSLTAMAAILESRLDRLVSEPVGGTAPADAIERCIAINREARERAAEIIGIIHDSAVRDPFSPGDAAAVMAALHAIPWARFIGTTNPDGSEAFELVTLPLTTHRADADLWVRDYRMMLFDRAKHAWCADPANLSAPARAHFEPLWQGLATREMASTGGECDGDPVLLALPTSGLMSRRFGDDQTLLVTIASADLAIGDFAKARARLVR
;
A
#
# COMPACT_ATOMS: atom_id res chain seq x y z
N MET A 1 19.07 36.21 59.54
CA MET A 1 19.12 34.97 58.76
C MET A 1 20.58 34.67 58.49
N ASN A 2 21.08 33.59 59.07
CA ASN A 2 22.49 33.19 58.92
C ASN A 2 22.74 32.75 57.47
N GLU A 3 23.96 32.95 56.97
CA GLU A 3 24.34 32.55 55.59
C GLU A 3 24.02 31.08 55.30
N VAL A 4 24.08 30.23 56.33
CA VAL A 4 23.72 28.80 56.26
C VAL A 4 22.22 28.59 56.00
N GLU A 5 21.34 29.42 56.57
CA GLU A 5 19.89 29.34 56.34
C GLU A 5 19.54 29.81 54.92
N SER A 6 20.24 30.82 54.42
CA SER A 6 20.08 31.29 53.04
C SER A 6 20.54 30.24 52.02
N ALA A 7 21.67 29.59 52.28
CA ALA A 7 22.17 28.50 51.44
C ALA A 7 21.21 27.29 51.46
N ALA A 8 20.68 26.92 52.63
CA ALA A 8 19.71 25.84 52.77
C ALA A 8 18.39 26.13 52.02
N LEU A 9 17.88 27.36 52.10
CA LEU A 9 16.68 27.79 51.36
C LEU A 9 16.90 27.76 49.83
N MET A 10 18.08 28.18 49.36
CA MET A 10 18.39 28.19 47.93
C MET A 10 18.53 26.76 47.37
N LEU A 11 19.10 25.84 48.14
CA LEU A 11 19.24 24.43 47.77
C LEU A 11 17.88 23.72 47.77
N ALA A 12 17.03 24.03 48.75
CA ALA A 12 15.65 23.54 48.80
C ALA A 12 14.82 24.03 47.59
N ALA A 13 14.97 25.30 47.21
CA ALA A 13 14.29 25.86 46.04
C ALA A 13 14.74 25.19 44.72
N MET A 14 16.04 24.92 44.57
CA MET A 14 16.55 24.22 43.39
C MET A 14 16.08 22.77 43.31
N LEU A 15 16.01 22.07 44.44
CA LEU A 15 15.46 20.70 44.51
C LEU A 15 13.97 20.68 44.13
N LEU A 16 13.20 21.65 44.62
CA LEU A 16 11.78 21.78 44.27
C LEU A 16 11.56 22.06 42.78
N LEU A 17 12.41 22.91 42.19
CA LEU A 17 12.38 23.19 40.76
C LEU A 17 12.73 21.94 39.94
N GLY A 18 13.76 21.19 40.33
CA GLY A 18 14.13 19.93 39.70
C GLY A 18 13.02 18.89 39.76
N LEU A 19 12.34 18.77 40.90
CA LEU A 19 11.19 17.87 41.07
C LEU A 19 9.98 18.30 40.23
N LEU A 20 9.72 19.60 40.10
CA LEU A 20 8.66 20.13 39.22
C LEU A 20 8.93 19.82 37.75
N VAL A 21 10.18 19.98 37.30
CA VAL A 21 10.58 19.65 35.92
C VAL A 21 10.47 18.14 35.67
N ALA A 22 10.95 17.31 36.60
CA ALA A 22 10.80 15.86 36.50
C ALA A 22 9.33 15.42 36.48
N PHE A 23 8.48 16.04 37.31
CA PHE A 23 7.04 15.78 37.34
C PHE A 23 6.35 16.21 36.05
N ALA A 24 6.73 17.35 35.46
CA ALA A 24 6.21 17.81 34.17
C ALA A 24 6.59 16.85 33.03
N ILE A 25 7.84 16.41 32.97
CA ILE A 25 8.32 15.42 31.99
C ILE A 25 7.60 14.08 32.18
N TRP A 26 7.43 13.63 33.42
CA TRP A 26 6.71 12.40 33.74
C TRP A 26 5.23 12.47 33.37
N ARG A 27 4.58 13.62 33.62
CA ARG A 27 3.17 13.84 33.25
C ARG A 27 2.98 13.92 31.74
N ALA A 28 3.91 14.55 31.02
CA ALA A 28 3.90 14.59 29.55
C ALA A 28 4.13 13.21 28.90
N ARG A 29 4.75 12.27 29.63
CA ARG A 29 5.03 10.91 29.16
C ARG A 29 3.99 9.86 29.58
N ARG A 30 2.93 10.25 30.30
CA ARG A 30 1.85 9.31 30.63
C ARG A 30 0.81 9.27 29.50
N PRO A 31 0.51 8.08 28.92
CA PRO A 31 -0.65 7.92 28.06
C PRO A 31 -1.92 8.12 28.89
N VAL A 32 -2.77 9.04 28.44
CA VAL A 32 -4.08 9.31 29.05
C VAL A 32 -4.97 8.09 28.82
N THR A 33 -5.17 7.31 29.88
CA THR A 33 -6.23 6.31 29.97
C THR A 33 -7.52 7.04 30.35
N SER A 34 -8.29 7.47 29.36
CA SER A 34 -9.66 7.93 29.55
C SER A 34 -10.55 6.72 29.81
N SER A 35 -10.89 6.46 31.07
CA SER A 35 -12.09 5.70 31.41
C SER A 35 -13.34 6.55 31.13
N PRO A 36 -14.44 5.95 30.63
CA PRO A 36 -15.58 6.72 30.14
C PRO A 36 -16.40 7.28 31.30
N VAL A 37 -16.52 8.61 31.33
CA VAL A 37 -17.54 9.30 32.12
C VAL A 37 -18.84 9.24 31.33
N VAL A 38 -19.84 8.56 31.88
CA VAL A 38 -21.22 8.51 31.38
C VAL A 38 -21.81 9.93 31.37
N PRO A 39 -22.27 10.48 30.23
CA PRO A 39 -23.00 11.73 30.22
C PRO A 39 -24.45 11.52 30.63
N ARG A 40 -24.85 12.24 31.68
CA ARG A 40 -26.22 12.42 32.15
C ARG A 40 -27.01 13.20 31.09
N ALA A 41 -28.15 12.66 30.67
CA ALA A 41 -29.02 13.24 29.63
C ALA A 41 -29.54 14.65 30.01
N PRO A 42 -29.50 15.63 29.10
CA PRO A 42 -30.17 16.91 29.29
C PRO A 42 -31.66 16.85 28.91
N ARG A 43 -32.49 17.50 29.75
CA ARG A 43 -33.94 17.67 29.63
C ARG A 43 -34.33 18.47 28.37
N ALA A 44 -35.43 18.04 27.75
CA ALA A 44 -36.06 18.66 26.58
C ALA A 44 -36.74 20.02 26.89
N PRO A 45 -36.77 20.97 25.93
CA PRO A 45 -37.71 22.07 25.93
C PRO A 45 -39.01 21.71 25.18
N ARG A 46 -40.12 22.18 25.75
CA ARG A 46 -41.52 21.94 25.40
C ARG A 46 -41.96 22.48 24.03
N GLU A 47 -42.72 21.63 23.34
CA GLU A 47 -44.01 21.86 22.67
C GLU A 47 -44.20 23.10 21.76
N ARG A 48 -44.30 22.83 20.45
CA ARG A 48 -45.33 23.44 19.59
C ARG A 48 -46.13 22.34 18.87
N ARG A 49 -47.43 22.59 18.80
CA ARG A 49 -48.53 21.64 18.61
C ARG A 49 -48.57 20.99 17.22
N LEU A 50 -48.84 19.68 17.21
CA LEU A 50 -49.24 18.87 16.07
C LEU A 50 -50.71 19.11 15.71
N SER A 51 -51.01 19.18 14.41
CA SER A 51 -52.31 18.82 13.85
C SER A 51 -52.38 17.30 13.69
N GLN A 52 -53.49 16.74 14.18
CA GLN A 52 -53.82 15.33 14.24
C GLN A 52 -54.10 14.74 12.85
N LEU A 53 -53.57 13.54 12.56
CA LEU A 53 -54.27 12.54 11.77
C LEU A 53 -53.94 11.12 12.28
N SER A 54 -54.95 10.27 12.14
CA SER A 54 -55.27 9.12 12.97
C SER A 54 -54.65 7.80 12.52
N ARG A 55 -54.27 6.99 13.52
CA ARG A 55 -54.20 5.52 13.61
C ARG A 55 -54.70 4.71 12.40
N LYS A 56 -53.85 3.76 11.96
CA LYS A 56 -54.20 2.33 11.89
C LYS A 56 -52.95 1.44 11.86
N ALA A 57 -52.85 0.53 12.83
CA ALA A 57 -51.99 -0.66 12.80
C ALA A 57 -52.89 -1.87 13.12
N PRO A 58 -52.72 -2.97 12.38
CA PRO A 58 -52.58 -4.31 12.96
C PRO A 58 -51.40 -5.04 12.25
N GLU A 59 -50.73 -6.09 12.71
CA GLU A 59 -50.65 -6.91 13.93
C GLU A 59 -49.42 -7.81 13.69
N ILE A 60 -48.81 -8.29 14.76
CA ILE A 60 -47.54 -9.02 14.79
C ILE A 60 -47.71 -10.47 14.30
N ALA A 61 -46.71 -11.00 13.60
CA ALA A 61 -46.42 -12.43 13.60
C ALA A 61 -44.90 -12.63 13.76
N ASP A 62 -44.50 -13.04 14.96
CA ASP A 62 -43.16 -13.50 15.27
C ASP A 62 -42.88 -14.84 14.59
N VAL A 63 -41.71 -14.95 13.94
CA VAL A 63 -41.12 -16.25 13.60
C VAL A 63 -39.69 -16.26 14.14
N GLU A 64 -39.57 -16.66 15.40
CA GLU A 64 -38.32 -17.14 15.99
C GLU A 64 -37.96 -18.49 15.34
N ILE A 65 -36.74 -18.60 14.79
CA ILE A 65 -36.12 -19.91 14.54
C ILE A 65 -34.92 -20.01 15.48
N ALA A 66 -35.16 -20.68 16.61
CA ALA A 66 -34.14 -20.98 17.61
C ALA A 66 -33.15 -22.07 17.12
N PRO A 67 -31.86 -22.00 17.52
CA PRO A 67 -30.77 -22.84 17.04
C PRO A 67 -30.71 -24.19 17.76
N SER A 68 -31.61 -25.13 17.42
CA SER A 68 -31.62 -26.46 18.06
C SER A 68 -32.11 -27.62 17.15
N ARG A 69 -31.96 -27.53 15.82
CA ARG A 69 -32.23 -28.67 14.93
C ARG A 69 -31.03 -29.00 14.06
N LEU A 70 -30.43 -30.16 14.40
CA LEU A 70 -29.55 -31.04 13.61
C LEU A 70 -28.09 -31.13 14.07
N ALA A 71 -27.89 -31.69 15.27
CA ALA A 71 -26.69 -32.45 15.62
C ALA A 71 -27.05 -33.70 16.45
N ARG A 72 -26.44 -34.85 16.09
CA ARG A 72 -26.46 -36.22 16.69
C ARG A 72 -27.74 -37.03 16.40
N VAL A 73 -27.67 -38.28 15.92
CA VAL A 73 -27.08 -39.50 16.52
C VAL A 73 -26.78 -40.54 15.41
N SER A 74 -25.58 -41.16 15.30
CA SER A 74 -25.22 -42.54 15.79
C SER A 74 -23.79 -42.83 15.26
N GLY A 75 -22.71 -43.24 15.97
CA GLY A 75 -22.50 -44.30 16.97
C GLY A 75 -22.53 -45.68 16.29
N LYS A 76 -21.55 -46.61 16.28
CA LYS A 76 -20.23 -46.82 16.92
C LYS A 76 -19.57 -48.06 16.19
N ALA A 77 -18.22 -48.17 16.18
CA ALA A 77 -17.39 -49.29 15.66
C ALA A 77 -17.31 -50.51 16.64
N PRO A 78 -16.38 -51.51 16.59
CA PRO A 78 -15.44 -52.04 15.55
C PRO A 78 -15.40 -53.61 15.48
N LEU A 79 -14.57 -54.23 14.61
CA LEU A 79 -13.69 -55.40 14.89
C LEU A 79 -12.97 -55.95 13.63
N GLU A 80 -11.76 -56.46 13.86
CA GLU A 80 -10.70 -56.91 12.92
C GLU A 80 -10.82 -58.44 12.60
N PRO A 81 -9.87 -59.10 11.89
CA PRO A 81 -10.06 -59.83 10.62
C PRO A 81 -10.04 -61.37 10.76
N PRO A 82 -10.01 -62.13 9.64
CA PRO A 82 -9.04 -63.24 9.60
C PRO A 82 -8.28 -63.43 8.27
N ARG A 83 -7.21 -64.22 8.43
CA ARG A 83 -6.11 -64.62 7.54
C ARG A 83 -6.45 -65.69 6.48
N ASP A 84 -5.52 -65.79 5.54
CA ASP A 84 -5.00 -66.96 4.79
C ASP A 84 -5.95 -67.85 3.99
N LEU A 85 -5.69 -67.96 2.67
CA LEU A 85 -5.56 -69.24 1.97
C LEU A 85 -4.51 -69.13 0.84
N THR A 86 -3.67 -70.16 0.80
CA THR A 86 -2.52 -70.43 -0.06
C THR A 86 -2.86 -71.43 -1.19
N ILE A 87 -1.98 -71.50 -2.23
CA ILE A 87 -1.66 -72.69 -3.09
C ILE A 87 -2.72 -73.04 -4.19
N ASP A 88 -2.44 -73.45 -5.44
CA ASP A 88 -1.23 -73.85 -6.19
C ASP A 88 -1.41 -73.74 -7.72
N ASP A 89 -0.27 -73.89 -8.39
CA ASP A 89 0.13 -74.11 -9.80
C ASP A 89 -0.79 -74.79 -10.85
N ALA A 90 -0.56 -74.39 -12.11
CA ALA A 90 0.00 -75.21 -13.21
C ALA A 90 -0.69 -74.98 -14.59
N HIS A 91 0.04 -74.42 -15.58
CA HIS A 91 0.22 -75.02 -16.91
C HIS A 91 1.25 -74.23 -17.76
N GLU A 92 2.36 -74.89 -18.12
CA GLU A 92 3.26 -74.53 -19.22
C GLU A 92 2.60 -74.79 -20.59
N PRO A 93 3.11 -74.18 -21.68
CA PRO A 93 3.91 -75.03 -22.58
C PRO A 93 5.21 -74.37 -23.08
N ASP A 94 6.19 -75.26 -23.22
CA ASP A 94 7.49 -75.14 -23.92
C ASP A 94 7.44 -74.54 -25.33
N ILE A 95 8.37 -73.64 -25.65
CA ILE A 95 9.10 -73.56 -26.95
C ILE A 95 10.57 -73.14 -26.69
N PRO A 96 11.57 -73.70 -27.41
CA PRO A 96 12.99 -73.69 -27.03
C PRO A 96 13.81 -72.44 -27.42
N VAL A 97 15.00 -72.42 -26.83
CA VAL A 97 15.96 -71.32 -26.59
C VAL A 97 16.93 -71.04 -27.76
N ASP A 98 17.51 -69.83 -27.72
CA ASP A 98 18.80 -69.35 -28.29
C ASP A 98 18.79 -68.90 -29.77
N VAL A 99 19.25 -67.70 -30.17
CA VAL A 99 20.63 -67.16 -30.04
C VAL A 99 20.69 -65.61 -29.95
N VAL A 100 19.59 -64.89 -29.62
CA VAL A 100 19.59 -63.40 -29.64
C VAL A 100 19.83 -62.75 -28.24
N ALA A 101 19.95 -63.54 -27.18
CA ALA A 101 19.83 -63.03 -25.81
C ALA A 101 21.04 -62.28 -25.25
N LYS A 102 22.23 -62.31 -25.86
CA LYS A 102 23.40 -61.62 -25.27
C LYS A 102 23.55 -60.15 -25.72
N ALA A 103 23.19 -59.83 -26.96
CA ALA A 103 23.18 -58.44 -27.44
C ALA A 103 21.94 -57.66 -26.95
N ALA A 104 20.80 -58.34 -26.80
CA ALA A 104 19.57 -57.72 -26.30
C ALA A 104 19.67 -57.37 -24.80
N ILE A 105 20.35 -58.18 -23.98
CA ILE A 105 20.54 -57.87 -22.55
C ILE A 105 21.55 -56.73 -22.35
N GLU A 106 22.57 -56.61 -23.20
CA GLU A 106 23.55 -55.51 -23.12
C GLU A 106 22.97 -54.18 -23.65
N THR A 107 22.07 -54.24 -24.63
CA THR A 107 21.30 -53.08 -25.13
C THR A 107 20.23 -52.64 -24.13
N VAL A 108 19.53 -53.58 -23.48
CA VAL A 108 18.57 -53.26 -22.41
C VAL A 108 19.29 -52.82 -21.13
N ALA A 109 20.48 -53.35 -20.81
CA ALA A 109 21.28 -52.85 -19.68
C ALA A 109 21.83 -51.45 -19.93
N THR A 110 22.27 -51.14 -21.16
CA THR A 110 22.70 -49.78 -21.54
C THR A 110 21.54 -48.81 -21.74
N GLU A 111 20.37 -49.25 -22.19
CA GLU A 111 19.13 -48.44 -22.21
C GLU A 111 18.55 -48.25 -20.80
N VAL A 112 18.69 -49.22 -19.89
CA VAL A 112 18.29 -49.08 -18.48
C VAL A 112 19.31 -48.26 -17.72
N GLU A 113 20.61 -48.30 -18.03
CA GLU A 113 21.62 -47.40 -17.47
C GLU A 113 21.56 -45.99 -18.08
N ALA A 114 21.16 -45.84 -19.35
CA ALA A 114 20.89 -44.55 -19.97
C ALA A 114 19.56 -43.96 -19.47
N SER A 115 18.52 -44.78 -19.29
CA SER A 115 17.24 -44.38 -18.67
C SER A 115 17.38 -44.17 -17.17
N ALA A 116 18.31 -44.86 -16.49
CA ALA A 116 18.67 -44.58 -15.10
C ALA A 116 19.57 -43.36 -14.98
N SER A 117 20.41 -43.04 -15.97
CA SER A 117 21.18 -41.79 -16.03
C SER A 117 20.30 -40.59 -16.41
N GLU A 118 19.24 -40.80 -17.19
CA GLU A 118 18.16 -39.81 -17.42
C GLU A 118 17.20 -39.69 -16.22
N ALA A 119 16.93 -40.79 -15.49
CA ALA A 119 16.11 -40.77 -14.27
C ALA A 119 16.88 -40.34 -13.00
N ILE A 120 18.21 -40.38 -13.03
CA ILE A 120 19.14 -39.71 -12.09
C ILE A 120 19.57 -38.34 -12.66
N GLY A 121 18.90 -37.85 -13.71
CA GLY A 121 18.69 -36.43 -13.84
C GLY A 121 17.95 -36.00 -12.58
N GLU A 122 18.69 -35.44 -11.61
CA GLU A 122 18.16 -34.90 -10.37
C GLU A 122 16.79 -34.31 -10.68
N THR A 123 15.73 -34.88 -10.11
CA THR A 123 14.43 -34.24 -10.10
C THR A 123 14.62 -33.00 -9.25
N ARG A 124 15.25 -31.97 -9.83
CA ARG A 124 15.51 -30.69 -9.22
C ARG A 124 14.14 -30.09 -9.10
N ALA A 125 13.56 -30.25 -7.90
CA ALA A 125 12.33 -29.58 -7.55
C ALA A 125 12.44 -28.13 -8.05
N ALA A 126 11.44 -27.68 -8.80
CA ALA A 126 11.45 -26.35 -9.38
C ALA A 126 11.81 -25.33 -8.28
N PRO A 127 12.73 -24.38 -8.56
CA PRO A 127 13.24 -23.52 -7.52
C PRO A 127 12.09 -22.72 -6.92
N LEU A 128 11.86 -22.88 -5.61
CA LEU A 128 10.76 -22.24 -4.89
C LEU A 128 10.83 -20.73 -5.05
N THR A 129 9.72 -20.12 -5.49
CA THR A 129 9.53 -18.67 -5.55
C THR A 129 8.44 -18.25 -4.59
N LEU A 130 8.69 -17.17 -3.85
CA LEU A 130 7.74 -16.52 -2.96
C LEU A 130 7.41 -15.15 -3.50
N HIS A 131 6.14 -14.79 -3.46
CA HIS A 131 5.67 -13.44 -3.63
C HIS A 131 5.64 -12.69 -2.31
N LEU A 132 6.03 -11.42 -2.39
CA LEU A 132 6.01 -10.44 -1.31
C LEU A 132 4.74 -9.60 -1.48
N VAL A 133 3.65 -10.03 -0.86
CA VAL A 133 2.32 -9.42 -1.02
C VAL A 133 2.11 -8.36 0.06
N PRO A 134 1.95 -7.07 -0.29
CA PRO A 134 1.58 -6.03 0.68
C PRO A 134 0.35 -6.42 1.52
N GLN A 135 0.47 -6.33 2.84
CA GLN A 135 -0.62 -6.65 3.76
C GLN A 135 -1.65 -5.53 3.78
N ILE A 136 -2.82 -5.74 3.17
CA ILE A 136 -3.92 -4.76 3.14
C ILE A 136 -5.22 -5.49 3.47
N PRO A 137 -5.88 -5.24 4.62
CA PRO A 137 -5.49 -4.30 5.68
C PRO A 137 -4.26 -4.74 6.48
N LEU A 138 -3.60 -3.80 7.18
CA LEU A 138 -2.48 -4.13 8.07
C LEU A 138 -2.93 -5.14 9.15
N ARG A 139 -2.12 -6.18 9.35
CA ARG A 139 -2.26 -7.13 10.47
C ARG A 139 -1.36 -6.71 11.63
N ASP A 140 -1.47 -7.42 12.76
CA ASP A 140 -0.73 -7.08 13.97
C ASP A 140 0.79 -6.93 13.74
N ALA A 141 1.31 -5.76 14.11
CA ALA A 141 2.70 -5.34 13.94
C ALA A 141 3.74 -6.27 14.62
N ILE A 142 3.27 -7.15 15.52
CA ILE A 142 4.12 -8.12 16.23
C ILE A 142 4.63 -9.20 15.27
N SER A 143 3.90 -9.49 14.19
CA SER A 143 4.24 -10.55 13.22
C SER A 143 4.99 -10.07 11.98
N THR A 144 5.18 -8.76 11.80
CA THR A 144 5.76 -8.25 10.56
C THR A 144 7.29 -8.12 10.65
N HIS A 145 8.01 -9.13 10.14
CA HIS A 145 9.47 -9.08 10.04
C HIS A 145 9.99 -8.76 8.64
N SER A 146 9.10 -8.73 7.64
CA SER A 146 9.42 -8.43 6.24
C SER A 146 8.60 -7.24 5.72
N TRP A 147 9.23 -6.32 5.00
CA TRP A 147 8.57 -5.16 4.40
C TRP A 147 9.33 -4.60 3.19
N LEU A 148 8.63 -3.82 2.36
CA LEU A 148 9.15 -3.06 1.23
C LEU A 148 9.15 -1.57 1.56
N GLY A 149 10.19 -0.84 1.13
CA GLY A 149 10.32 0.61 1.35
C GLY A 149 10.41 1.03 2.82
N GLY A 150 10.26 2.32 3.11
CA GLY A 150 10.25 2.82 4.48
C GLY A 150 11.61 2.86 5.17
N ARG A 151 11.66 2.45 6.45
CA ARG A 151 12.83 2.60 7.31
C ARG A 151 13.48 1.24 7.60
N PRO A 152 14.78 1.04 7.31
CA PRO A 152 15.48 -0.19 7.69
C PRO A 152 15.63 -0.30 9.21
N ARG A 153 15.79 -1.53 9.69
CA ARG A 153 16.21 -1.83 11.06
C ARG A 153 17.59 -2.48 11.01
N LEU A 154 18.62 -1.65 11.04
CA LEU A 154 20.02 -2.09 11.08
C LEU A 154 20.44 -2.41 12.52
N ALA A 155 21.54 -3.15 12.67
CA ALA A 155 22.11 -3.43 13.99
C ALA A 155 22.54 -2.12 14.67
N THR A 156 22.43 -2.05 16.00
CA THR A 156 22.85 -0.86 16.77
C THR A 156 24.33 -0.54 16.49
N GLY A 157 24.60 0.71 16.09
CA GLY A 157 25.95 1.19 15.76
C GLY A 157 26.43 0.85 14.35
N MET A 158 25.65 0.12 13.55
CA MET A 158 25.95 -0.09 12.14
C MET A 158 25.81 1.21 11.35
N ALA A 159 26.84 1.56 10.56
CA ALA A 159 26.78 2.70 9.67
C ALA A 159 25.78 2.48 8.53
N TRP A 160 25.21 3.57 8.01
CA TRP A 160 24.33 3.50 6.84
C TRP A 160 25.09 2.91 5.63
N PRO A 161 24.54 1.92 4.91
CA PRO A 161 25.19 1.32 3.76
C PRO A 161 25.51 2.35 2.66
N ARG A 162 26.74 2.30 2.15
CA ARG A 162 27.23 3.16 1.07
C ARG A 162 27.64 2.33 -0.14
N ILE A 163 27.46 2.89 -1.34
CA ILE A 163 27.93 2.36 -2.63
C ILE A 163 28.64 3.53 -3.32
N ASP A 164 29.92 3.34 -3.67
CA ASP A 164 30.80 4.39 -4.19
C ASP A 164 30.79 5.68 -3.36
N ASP A 165 30.94 5.50 -2.04
CA ASP A 165 30.89 6.55 -1.01
C ASP A 165 29.59 7.37 -0.95
N GLN A 166 28.57 7.02 -1.71
CA GLN A 166 27.24 7.62 -1.61
C GLN A 166 26.34 6.77 -0.71
N PRO A 167 25.53 7.38 0.17
CA PRO A 167 24.57 6.63 0.96
C PRO A 167 23.52 6.03 0.01
N ALA A 168 23.24 4.74 0.19
CA ALA A 168 22.38 3.97 -0.70
C ALA A 168 20.90 4.05 -0.27
N ASP A 169 19.98 3.99 -1.24
CA ASP A 169 18.54 4.00 -1.00
C ASP A 169 18.08 2.64 -0.48
N PHE A 170 17.28 2.63 0.57
CA PHE A 170 16.72 1.40 1.13
C PHE A 170 15.52 0.90 0.31
N LEU A 171 15.51 -0.39 -0.02
CA LEU A 171 14.50 -1.01 -0.88
C LEU A 171 13.54 -1.94 -0.12
N ALA A 172 14.08 -2.82 0.72
CA ALA A 172 13.32 -3.85 1.40
C ALA A 172 14.11 -4.45 2.57
N GLN A 173 13.41 -5.03 3.54
CA GLN A 173 14.00 -5.88 4.56
C GLN A 173 13.17 -7.14 4.71
N LEU A 174 13.83 -8.31 4.68
CA LEU A 174 13.20 -9.62 4.77
C LEU A 174 13.64 -10.32 6.04
N GLY A 175 12.69 -10.75 6.87
CA GLY A 175 12.94 -11.55 8.07
C GLY A 175 13.29 -12.98 7.70
N CYS A 176 14.52 -13.40 7.97
CA CYS A 176 15.01 -14.71 7.54
C CYS A 176 14.38 -15.89 8.29
N ALA A 177 13.76 -15.63 9.44
CA ALA A 177 13.07 -16.64 10.22
C ALA A 177 11.73 -17.08 9.59
N ASP A 178 11.13 -16.22 8.76
CA ASP A 178 9.84 -16.46 8.11
C ASP A 178 10.01 -17.13 6.73
N LEU A 179 11.24 -17.20 6.22
CA LEU A 179 11.54 -17.81 4.94
C LEU A 179 11.49 -19.36 5.05
N PRO A 180 10.76 -20.06 4.16
CA PRO A 180 10.77 -21.51 4.06
C PRO A 180 12.19 -22.06 3.97
N ARG A 181 12.43 -23.21 4.60
CA ARG A 181 13.76 -23.82 4.69
C ARG A 181 14.32 -24.18 3.32
N GLU A 182 13.45 -24.49 2.38
CA GLU A 182 13.76 -24.94 1.03
C GLU A 182 14.14 -23.77 0.10
N LEU A 183 13.82 -22.52 0.50
CA LEU A 183 14.14 -21.33 -0.28
C LEU A 183 15.65 -21.25 -0.55
N TRP A 184 15.99 -20.88 -1.79
CA TRP A 184 17.36 -20.84 -2.31
C TRP A 184 18.10 -22.19 -2.20
N GLY A 185 17.37 -23.30 -2.34
CA GLY A 185 17.91 -24.65 -2.27
C GLY A 185 18.47 -25.00 -0.89
N GLY A 186 17.84 -24.49 0.19
CA GLY A 186 18.32 -24.71 1.55
C GLY A 186 19.35 -23.68 2.03
N ARG A 187 19.89 -22.86 1.14
CA ARG A 187 21.02 -21.96 1.42
C ARG A 187 20.57 -20.63 1.99
N GLY A 188 21.48 -19.90 2.62
CA GLY A 188 21.22 -18.59 3.22
C GLY A 188 20.78 -18.62 4.69
N PRO A 189 20.69 -17.44 5.32
CA PRO A 189 20.41 -17.30 6.75
C PRO A 189 18.98 -17.72 7.08
N ARG A 190 18.81 -18.29 8.28
CA ARG A 190 17.50 -18.66 8.86
C ARG A 190 17.13 -17.86 10.10
N ARG A 191 17.95 -16.85 10.41
CA ARG A 191 17.80 -15.93 11.55
C ARG A 191 18.28 -14.54 11.14
N GLY A 192 17.82 -13.53 11.86
CA GLY A 192 18.06 -12.13 11.51
C GLY A 192 17.24 -11.70 10.29
N ALA A 193 17.73 -10.70 9.58
CA ALA A 193 17.08 -10.15 8.40
C ALA A 193 18.08 -9.82 7.28
N LEU A 194 17.63 -9.88 6.03
CA LEU A 194 18.36 -9.31 4.89
C LEU A 194 17.81 -7.93 4.57
N ALA A 195 18.66 -6.91 4.56
CA ALA A 195 18.31 -5.56 4.17
C ALA A 195 18.95 -5.22 2.81
N PHE A 196 18.16 -4.67 1.90
CA PHE A 196 18.53 -4.41 0.51
C PHE A 196 18.64 -2.91 0.26
N PHE A 197 19.76 -2.49 -0.33
CA PHE A 197 20.04 -1.11 -0.68
C PHE A 197 20.48 -1.00 -2.14
N ILE A 198 20.16 0.12 -2.79
CA ILE A 198 20.54 0.41 -4.18
C ILE A 198 21.27 1.75 -4.30
N HIS A 199 22.21 1.84 -5.22
CA HIS A 199 22.85 3.10 -5.58
C HIS A 199 21.82 4.05 -6.18
N ARG A 200 21.88 5.33 -5.86
CA ARG A 200 20.82 6.32 -6.15
C ARG A 200 20.47 6.45 -7.65
N HIS A 201 21.45 6.19 -8.52
CA HIS A 201 21.33 6.37 -9.98
C HIS A 201 21.71 5.14 -10.82
N ARG A 202 22.12 4.03 -10.17
CA ARG A 202 22.65 2.85 -10.87
C ARG A 202 22.08 1.57 -10.26
N PRO A 203 21.92 0.50 -11.04
CA PRO A 203 21.42 -0.78 -10.53
C PRO A 203 22.49 -1.54 -9.73
N ASP A 204 23.37 -0.82 -9.02
CA ASP A 204 24.34 -1.41 -8.10
C ASP A 204 23.68 -1.53 -6.74
N VAL A 205 23.88 -2.67 -6.07
CA VAL A 205 23.20 -2.98 -4.81
C VAL A 205 24.17 -3.33 -3.71
N ARG A 206 23.70 -3.17 -2.48
CA ARG A 206 24.37 -3.67 -1.29
C ARG A 206 23.36 -4.40 -0.43
N VAL A 207 23.62 -5.68 -0.19
CA VAL A 207 22.80 -6.53 0.69
C VAL A 207 23.53 -6.71 2.00
N VAL A 208 22.82 -6.52 3.11
CA VAL A 208 23.38 -6.64 4.46
C VAL A 208 22.55 -7.65 5.24
N HIS A 209 23.22 -8.65 5.81
CA HIS A 209 22.62 -9.54 6.79
C HIS A 209 22.72 -8.91 8.19
N VAL A 210 21.58 -8.68 8.82
CA VAL A 210 21.44 -8.08 10.14
C VAL A 210 21.02 -9.18 11.11
N GLY A 211 21.94 -9.60 11.99
CA GLY A 211 21.66 -10.65 12.97
C GLY A 211 20.56 -10.27 13.96
N GLU A 212 20.69 -9.07 14.58
CA GLU A 212 19.72 -8.52 15.52
C GLU A 212 19.24 -7.14 15.02
N PRO A 213 18.04 -7.04 14.41
CA PRO A 213 17.50 -5.78 13.93
C PRO A 213 17.24 -4.79 15.08
N GLY A 214 17.77 -3.58 14.95
CA GLY A 214 17.60 -2.50 15.92
C GLY A 214 16.30 -1.69 15.74
N PRO A 215 16.27 -0.46 16.30
CA PRO A 215 15.16 0.47 16.05
C PRO A 215 15.15 0.93 14.56
N PRO A 216 13.98 1.35 14.03
CA PRO A 216 13.90 1.92 12.68
C PRO A 216 14.79 3.15 12.52
N LEU A 217 15.54 3.22 11.42
CA LEU A 217 16.42 4.35 11.09
C LEU A 217 15.87 5.17 9.93
N ALA A 218 15.89 6.49 10.06
CA ALA A 218 15.59 7.39 8.96
C ALA A 218 16.78 7.45 7.98
N PRO A 219 16.53 7.62 6.68
CA PRO A 219 17.61 7.85 5.72
C PRO A 219 18.38 9.13 6.08
N PRO A 220 19.69 9.18 5.83
CA PRO A 220 20.51 10.35 6.15
C PRO A 220 20.30 11.54 5.20
N TYR A 221 19.36 11.45 4.26
CA TYR A 221 19.03 12.44 3.24
C TYR A 221 17.55 12.32 2.84
N ALA A 222 17.03 13.35 2.16
CA ALA A 222 15.70 13.34 1.56
C ALA A 222 15.74 12.77 0.13
N LEU A 223 14.70 12.05 -0.30
CA LEU A 223 14.56 11.54 -1.68
C LEU A 223 14.11 12.65 -2.66
N ASN A 224 14.85 13.76 -2.70
CA ASN A 224 14.52 14.93 -3.52
C ASN A 224 15.27 14.92 -4.86
N ASP A 225 15.77 13.76 -5.27
CA ASP A 225 16.60 13.62 -6.46
C ASP A 225 15.75 13.30 -7.69
N ALA A 226 15.78 14.19 -8.68
CA ALA A 226 15.03 14.02 -9.91
C ALA A 226 15.58 12.87 -10.78
N GLU A 227 16.85 12.52 -10.63
CA GLU A 227 17.51 11.43 -11.35
C GLU A 227 17.52 10.11 -10.54
N GLY A 228 16.84 10.09 -9.40
CA GLY A 228 16.75 8.92 -8.52
C GLY A 228 15.68 7.92 -8.95
N TRP A 229 15.58 6.81 -8.20
CA TRP A 229 14.57 5.77 -8.43
C TRP A 229 13.17 6.11 -7.90
N PHE A 230 13.03 7.21 -7.16
CA PHE A 230 11.74 7.65 -6.62
C PHE A 230 10.82 8.14 -7.74
N SER A 231 9.62 7.58 -7.81
CA SER A 231 8.58 8.04 -8.75
C SER A 231 7.21 7.80 -8.14
N PRO A 232 6.40 8.85 -7.89
CA PRO A 232 5.06 8.68 -7.33
C PRO A 232 4.10 8.06 -8.37
N HIS A 233 2.90 7.69 -7.94
CA HIS A 233 1.94 6.99 -8.80
C HIS A 233 1.32 7.91 -9.88
N GLY A 234 1.20 7.39 -11.10
CA GLY A 234 0.49 8.01 -12.23
C GLY A 234 1.01 9.40 -12.62
N ALA A 235 0.09 10.29 -13.01
CA ALA A 235 0.41 11.64 -13.49
C ALA A 235 1.14 12.53 -12.45
N LEU A 236 1.13 12.17 -11.16
CA LEU A 236 1.87 12.89 -10.12
C LEU A 236 3.40 12.85 -10.36
N ALA A 237 3.89 11.87 -11.13
CA ALA A 237 5.30 11.76 -11.48
C ALA A 237 5.78 12.86 -12.45
N GLY A 238 4.87 13.60 -13.08
CA GLY A 238 5.19 14.62 -14.09
C GLY A 238 4.77 16.03 -13.70
N GLY A 239 5.38 17.01 -14.37
CA GLY A 239 4.94 18.40 -14.35
C GLY A 239 5.09 19.12 -13.01
N ASP A 240 4.18 20.07 -12.77
CA ASP A 240 4.14 20.92 -11.59
C ASP A 240 3.65 20.18 -10.32
N LEU A 241 2.91 19.08 -10.50
CA LEU A 241 2.35 18.30 -9.40
C LEU A 241 3.40 17.52 -8.61
N LEU A 242 4.54 17.22 -9.22
CA LEU A 242 5.62 16.46 -8.60
C LEU A 242 6.13 17.10 -7.28
N SER A 243 5.93 18.41 -7.11
CA SER A 243 6.24 19.13 -5.86
C SER A 243 5.37 18.70 -4.66
N PHE A 244 4.18 18.14 -4.90
CA PHE A 244 3.26 17.68 -3.86
C PHE A 244 3.48 16.22 -3.43
N ALA A 245 4.32 15.47 -4.15
CA ALA A 245 4.60 14.06 -3.84
C ALA A 245 5.36 13.90 -2.52
N VAL A 246 5.02 12.85 -1.76
CA VAL A 246 5.75 12.50 -0.53
C VAL A 246 7.07 11.83 -0.91
N ARG A 247 8.20 12.52 -0.64
CA ARG A 247 9.56 12.09 -1.02
C ARG A 247 10.13 10.99 -0.12
N ALA A 248 9.44 9.86 -0.09
CA ALA A 248 9.81 8.66 0.65
C ALA A 248 9.29 7.42 -0.08
N PHE A 249 9.90 6.27 0.16
CA PHE A 249 9.24 4.99 -0.16
C PHE A 249 8.28 4.64 1.00
N PRO A 250 7.00 4.37 0.76
CA PRO A 250 6.08 3.93 1.81
C PRO A 250 6.55 2.60 2.40
N GLN A 251 6.36 2.41 3.70
CA GLN A 251 6.72 1.16 4.37
C GLN A 251 5.56 0.18 4.27
N TRP A 252 5.65 -0.79 3.36
CA TRP A 252 4.63 -1.81 3.17
C TRP A 252 5.03 -3.13 3.83
N PRO A 253 4.42 -3.49 4.98
CA PRO A 253 4.38 -4.86 5.47
C PRO A 253 4.03 -5.85 4.38
N VAL A 254 4.73 -6.99 4.30
CA VAL A 254 4.44 -8.02 3.29
C VAL A 254 4.23 -9.40 3.92
N ASP A 255 3.28 -10.13 3.34
CA ASP A 255 3.13 -11.57 3.50
C ASP A 255 4.01 -12.31 2.49
N LEU A 256 4.54 -13.46 2.91
CA LEU A 256 5.32 -14.37 2.07
C LEU A 256 4.40 -15.49 1.57
N VAL A 257 4.10 -15.51 0.27
CA VAL A 257 3.15 -16.47 -0.33
C VAL A 257 3.84 -17.26 -1.44
N ALA A 258 3.71 -18.59 -1.44
CA ALA A 258 4.28 -19.44 -2.48
C ALA A 258 3.62 -19.19 -3.84
N ALA A 259 4.42 -19.07 -4.90
CA ALA A 259 3.95 -18.71 -6.25
C ALA A 259 2.95 -19.71 -6.85
N ASP A 260 2.98 -20.97 -6.41
CA ASP A 260 2.11 -22.06 -6.86
C ASP A 260 0.62 -21.82 -6.57
N THR A 261 0.28 -20.76 -5.83
CA THR A 261 -1.08 -20.43 -5.38
C THR A 261 -1.75 -19.26 -6.13
N VAL A 262 -1.11 -18.69 -7.15
CA VAL A 262 -1.69 -17.59 -7.95
C VAL A 262 -2.16 -18.12 -9.31
N ASP A 263 -3.41 -18.58 -9.36
CA ASP A 263 -4.13 -18.86 -10.61
C ASP A 263 -4.51 -17.55 -11.31
N ALA A 264 -4.37 -17.54 -12.65
CA ALA A 264 -4.66 -16.46 -13.61
C ALA A 264 -3.92 -15.11 -13.45
N ASP A 265 -3.28 -14.67 -14.54
CA ASP A 265 -2.70 -13.32 -14.73
C ASP A 265 -3.73 -12.22 -14.39
N PRO A 266 -3.59 -11.50 -13.25
CA PRO A 266 -4.57 -10.53 -12.77
C PRO A 266 -4.47 -9.16 -13.47
N ARG A 267 -3.65 -9.03 -14.52
CA ARG A 267 -3.37 -7.77 -15.23
C ARG A 267 -4.54 -7.21 -16.08
N ARG A 268 -5.77 -7.72 -15.96
CA ARG A 268 -6.81 -7.50 -16.97
C ARG A 268 -7.89 -6.46 -16.65
N SER A 269 -7.85 -5.79 -15.50
CA SER A 269 -8.74 -4.66 -15.21
C SER A 269 -7.98 -3.56 -14.49
N ASP A 270 -8.07 -2.34 -15.01
CA ASP A 270 -7.74 -1.14 -14.23
C ASP A 270 -8.79 -1.03 -13.11
N PRO A 271 -8.41 -1.04 -11.82
CA PRO A 271 -9.37 -0.95 -10.73
C PRO A 271 -9.91 0.47 -10.57
N ASP A 272 -9.30 1.49 -11.21
CA ASP A 272 -9.68 2.89 -11.10
C ASP A 272 -10.37 3.42 -12.37
N ASP A 273 -11.59 2.94 -12.65
CA ASP A 273 -12.46 3.47 -13.73
C ASP A 273 -13.23 4.75 -13.30
N LEU A 274 -12.82 5.40 -12.21
CA LEU A 274 -13.53 6.58 -11.68
C LEU A 274 -13.42 7.78 -12.60
N ASP A 275 -12.31 7.93 -13.31
CA ASP A 275 -12.13 9.06 -14.25
C ASP A 275 -13.15 9.01 -15.39
N THR A 276 -13.52 7.81 -15.84
CA THR A 276 -14.55 7.62 -16.87
C THR A 276 -15.95 7.87 -16.33
N ARG A 277 -16.24 7.43 -15.10
CA ARG A 277 -17.59 7.51 -14.50
C ARG A 277 -17.93 8.88 -13.93
N GLY A 278 -16.93 9.70 -13.64
CA GLY A 278 -17.09 10.92 -12.86
C GLY A 278 -17.25 10.63 -11.37
N TYR A 279 -16.84 11.58 -10.54
CA TYR A 279 -16.89 11.48 -9.07
C TYR A 279 -16.89 12.88 -8.47
N ASP A 280 -17.14 12.98 -7.16
CA ASP A 280 -17.10 14.24 -6.43
C ASP A 280 -16.17 14.11 -5.22
N ILE A 281 -15.15 14.97 -5.12
CA ILE A 281 -14.22 14.95 -3.99
C ILE A 281 -14.83 15.52 -2.71
N ALA A 282 -16.05 16.05 -2.75
CA ALA A 282 -16.84 16.33 -1.56
C ALA A 282 -17.29 15.06 -0.82
N ASP A 283 -17.19 13.88 -1.44
CA ASP A 283 -17.37 12.60 -0.74
C ASP A 283 -16.33 12.47 0.39
N PRO A 284 -16.75 12.09 1.62
CA PRO A 284 -15.85 11.86 2.76
C PRO A 284 -14.64 10.94 2.51
N ALA A 285 -14.70 10.09 1.47
CA ALA A 285 -13.57 9.26 1.04
C ALA A 285 -12.37 10.08 0.54
N PHE A 286 -12.61 11.28 0.02
CA PHE A 286 -11.59 12.17 -0.53
C PHE A 286 -11.28 13.37 0.38
N HIS A 287 -11.80 13.41 1.60
CA HIS A 287 -11.52 14.55 2.48
C HIS A 287 -10.04 14.56 2.93
N PRO A 288 -9.40 15.74 3.02
CA PRO A 288 -8.11 15.87 3.66
C PRO A 288 -8.12 15.29 5.09
N PHE A 289 -7.03 14.67 5.49
CA PHE A 289 -6.91 13.97 6.78
C PHE A 289 -5.81 14.54 7.70
N ASP A 290 -5.03 15.50 7.21
CA ASP A 290 -4.03 16.25 7.95
C ASP A 290 -3.81 17.65 7.34
N TRP A 291 -3.07 18.52 8.03
CA TRP A 291 -2.72 19.83 7.47
C TRP A 291 -1.95 19.72 6.16
N GLY A 292 -1.12 18.70 5.99
CA GLY A 292 -0.31 18.53 4.79
C GLY A 292 -1.14 18.22 3.53
N SER A 293 -2.19 17.42 3.65
CA SER A 293 -3.13 17.13 2.57
C SER A 293 -4.06 18.31 2.30
N LEU A 294 -4.53 19.01 3.33
CA LEU A 294 -5.41 20.17 3.17
C LEU A 294 -4.71 21.37 2.53
N THR A 295 -3.46 21.65 2.92
CA THR A 295 -2.67 22.74 2.32
C THR A 295 -2.18 22.39 0.92
N ALA A 296 -1.84 21.13 0.63
CA ALA A 296 -1.56 20.67 -0.72
C ALA A 296 -2.79 20.81 -1.64
N MET A 297 -3.99 20.47 -1.14
CA MET A 297 -5.25 20.71 -1.85
C MET A 297 -5.44 22.20 -2.20
N ALA A 298 -5.25 23.07 -1.22
CA ALA A 298 -5.38 24.51 -1.39
C ALA A 298 -4.39 25.05 -2.43
N ALA A 299 -3.13 24.62 -2.37
CA ALA A 299 -2.08 25.02 -3.32
C ALA A 299 -2.35 24.51 -4.74
N ILE A 300 -2.87 23.28 -4.91
CA ILE A 300 -3.30 22.77 -6.21
C ILE A 300 -4.44 23.64 -6.75
N LEU A 301 -5.49 23.88 -5.96
CA LEU A 301 -6.62 24.72 -6.37
C LEU A 301 -6.16 26.15 -6.73
N GLU A 302 -5.31 26.75 -5.90
CA GLU A 302 -4.71 28.07 -6.11
C GLU A 302 -4.00 28.15 -7.47
N SER A 303 -3.19 27.15 -7.81
CA SER A 303 -2.47 27.07 -9.10
C SER A 303 -3.40 26.97 -10.32
N ARG A 304 -4.68 26.62 -10.12
CA ARG A 304 -5.69 26.45 -11.17
C ARG A 304 -6.73 27.56 -11.19
N LEU A 305 -6.72 28.50 -10.23
CA LEU A 305 -7.71 29.58 -10.15
C LEU A 305 -7.79 30.45 -11.42
N ASP A 306 -6.66 30.70 -12.08
CA ASP A 306 -6.65 31.48 -13.32
C ASP A 306 -7.37 30.76 -14.48
N ARG A 307 -7.39 29.41 -14.46
CA ARG A 307 -8.08 28.61 -15.47
C ARG A 307 -9.60 28.66 -15.33
N LEU A 308 -10.14 28.99 -14.15
CA LEU A 308 -11.59 29.21 -13.98
C LEU A 308 -12.10 30.29 -14.93
N VAL A 309 -11.32 31.36 -15.12
CA VAL A 309 -11.70 32.53 -15.92
C VAL A 309 -11.21 32.42 -17.37
N SER A 310 -10.20 31.56 -17.62
CA SER A 310 -9.45 31.49 -18.87
C SER A 310 -9.84 30.28 -19.72
N GLU A 311 -11.08 30.21 -20.20
CA GLU A 311 -11.42 29.34 -21.34
C GLU A 311 -12.39 30.07 -22.29
N PRO A 312 -11.90 30.58 -23.43
CA PRO A 312 -12.77 31.07 -24.48
C PRO A 312 -13.40 29.86 -25.18
N VAL A 313 -14.73 29.82 -25.16
CA VAL A 313 -15.53 28.93 -25.99
C VAL A 313 -15.16 29.17 -27.45
N GLY A 314 -15.02 28.10 -28.24
CA GLY A 314 -15.00 28.20 -29.70
C GLY A 314 -16.18 29.06 -30.18
N GLY A 315 -15.98 29.83 -31.25
CA GLY A 315 -16.80 31.00 -31.63
C GLY A 315 -18.25 30.73 -32.08
N THR A 316 -18.93 29.74 -31.52
CA THR A 316 -20.29 29.28 -31.86
C THR A 316 -21.29 29.38 -30.70
N ALA A 317 -20.86 29.65 -29.46
CA ALA A 317 -21.77 29.78 -28.33
C ALA A 317 -22.48 31.16 -28.28
N PRO A 318 -23.75 31.24 -27.82
CA PRO A 318 -24.47 32.50 -27.66
C PRO A 318 -23.78 33.47 -26.70
N ALA A 319 -23.76 34.76 -27.03
CA ALA A 319 -23.07 35.80 -26.24
C ALA A 319 -23.58 35.90 -24.79
N ASP A 320 -24.88 35.72 -24.56
CA ASP A 320 -25.51 35.73 -23.24
C ASP A 320 -25.13 34.51 -22.38
N ALA A 321 -24.88 33.37 -23.02
CA ALA A 321 -24.39 32.17 -22.34
C ALA A 321 -22.91 32.34 -21.96
N ILE A 322 -22.12 32.96 -22.83
CA ILE A 322 -20.71 33.30 -22.55
C ILE A 322 -20.62 34.28 -21.38
N GLU A 323 -21.43 35.33 -21.37
CA GLU A 323 -21.48 36.31 -20.27
C GLU A 323 -21.87 35.66 -18.94
N ARG A 324 -22.88 34.78 -18.94
CA ARG A 324 -23.26 34.00 -17.75
C ARG A 324 -22.13 33.10 -17.25
N CYS A 325 -21.45 32.38 -18.16
CA CYS A 325 -20.33 31.51 -17.81
C CYS A 325 -19.20 32.31 -17.14
N ILE A 326 -18.82 33.45 -17.73
CA ILE A 326 -17.79 34.35 -17.17
C ILE A 326 -18.19 34.87 -15.80
N ALA A 327 -19.46 35.26 -15.61
CA ALA A 327 -19.96 35.75 -14.32
C ALA A 327 -19.88 34.68 -13.23
N ILE A 328 -20.37 33.46 -13.52
CA ILE A 328 -20.30 32.31 -12.59
C ILE A 328 -18.84 32.01 -12.22
N ASN A 329 -17.95 31.95 -13.21
CA ASN A 329 -16.56 31.56 -12.97
C ASN A 329 -15.75 32.64 -12.23
N ARG A 330 -16.10 33.93 -12.40
CA ARG A 330 -15.52 35.02 -11.61
C ARG A 330 -15.91 34.91 -10.14
N GLU A 331 -17.19 34.69 -9.86
CA GLU A 331 -17.67 34.46 -8.48
C GLU A 331 -17.00 33.20 -7.88
N ALA A 332 -16.91 32.12 -8.66
CA ALA A 332 -16.27 30.89 -8.23
C ALA A 332 -14.81 31.11 -7.80
N ARG A 333 -14.05 31.87 -8.59
CA ARG A 333 -12.67 32.24 -8.28
C ARG A 333 -12.57 33.02 -6.97
N GLU A 334 -13.40 34.04 -6.79
CA GLU A 334 -13.38 34.90 -5.60
C GLU A 334 -13.67 34.10 -4.33
N ARG A 335 -14.69 33.25 -4.35
CA ARG A 335 -15.07 32.41 -3.21
C ARG A 335 -14.04 31.32 -2.91
N ALA A 336 -13.46 30.72 -3.95
CA ALA A 336 -12.38 29.74 -3.78
C ALA A 336 -11.13 30.39 -3.16
N ALA A 337 -10.76 31.61 -3.60
CA ALA A 337 -9.63 32.36 -3.03
C ALA A 337 -9.85 32.72 -1.56
N GLU A 338 -11.08 33.07 -1.16
CA GLU A 338 -11.44 33.31 0.25
C GLU A 338 -11.22 32.05 1.10
N ILE A 339 -11.71 30.90 0.64
CA ILE A 339 -11.53 29.61 1.33
C ILE A 339 -10.04 29.25 1.45
N ILE A 340 -9.25 29.44 0.40
CA ILE A 340 -7.79 29.22 0.42
C ILE A 340 -7.12 30.10 1.48
N GLY A 341 -7.50 31.38 1.56
CA GLY A 341 -7.02 32.30 2.60
C GLY A 341 -7.31 31.79 4.01
N ILE A 342 -8.53 31.32 4.26
CA ILE A 342 -8.93 30.74 5.56
C ILE A 342 -8.09 29.50 5.89
N ILE A 343 -7.83 28.62 4.91
CA ILE A 343 -7.00 27.42 5.11
C ILE A 343 -5.58 27.82 5.52
N HIS A 344 -4.96 28.78 4.82
CA HIS A 344 -3.61 29.24 5.13
C HIS A 344 -3.51 29.87 6.52
N ASP A 345 -4.48 30.71 6.88
CA ASP A 345 -4.51 31.34 8.20
C ASP A 345 -4.70 30.32 9.34
N SER A 346 -5.57 29.33 9.14
CA SER A 346 -5.87 28.29 10.12
C SER A 346 -4.69 27.32 10.29
N ALA A 347 -4.00 26.96 9.21
CA ALA A 347 -2.85 26.06 9.24
C ALA A 347 -1.69 26.55 10.12
N VAL A 348 -1.57 27.88 10.29
CA VAL A 348 -0.53 28.50 11.14
C VAL A 348 -0.95 28.54 12.62
N ARG A 349 -2.25 28.58 12.90
CA ARG A 349 -2.78 28.93 14.24
C ARG A 349 -3.36 27.75 14.99
N ASP A 350 -4.03 26.86 14.27
CA ASP A 350 -4.94 25.87 14.85
C ASP A 350 -4.46 24.43 14.62
N PRO A 351 -4.77 23.50 15.54
CA PRO A 351 -4.57 22.08 15.28
C PRO A 351 -5.52 21.60 14.18
N PHE A 352 -5.10 20.58 13.42
CA PHE A 352 -5.95 20.00 12.38
C PHE A 352 -7.18 19.33 12.98
N SER A 353 -8.34 19.54 12.34
CA SER A 353 -9.62 18.93 12.70
C SER A 353 -10.27 18.32 11.46
N PRO A 354 -10.66 17.03 11.47
CA PRO A 354 -11.43 16.43 10.38
C PRO A 354 -12.77 17.13 10.14
N GLY A 355 -13.37 17.73 11.18
CA GLY A 355 -14.61 18.48 11.05
C GLY A 355 -14.43 19.77 10.24
N ASP A 356 -13.29 20.45 10.41
CA ASP A 356 -12.97 21.67 9.67
C ASP A 356 -12.65 21.34 8.21
N ALA A 357 -11.93 20.24 7.95
CA ALA A 357 -11.71 19.74 6.60
C ALA A 357 -13.04 19.41 5.89
N ALA A 358 -13.98 18.75 6.58
CA ALA A 358 -15.30 18.47 6.02
C ALA A 358 -16.09 19.76 5.73
N ALA A 359 -15.98 20.79 6.58
CA ALA A 359 -16.61 22.09 6.35
C ALA A 359 -16.00 22.81 5.14
N VAL A 360 -14.68 22.75 4.96
CA VAL A 360 -14.00 23.26 3.76
C VAL A 360 -14.51 22.55 2.51
N MET A 361 -14.59 21.21 2.52
CA MET A 361 -15.08 20.44 1.37
C MET A 361 -16.54 20.77 1.05
N ALA A 362 -17.40 20.93 2.07
CA ALA A 362 -18.78 21.36 1.88
C ALA A 362 -18.88 22.78 1.29
N ALA A 363 -18.00 23.70 1.73
CA ALA A 363 -17.95 25.07 1.21
C ALA A 363 -17.48 25.11 -0.25
N LEU A 364 -16.46 24.32 -0.61
CA LEU A 364 -15.99 24.19 -1.99
C LEU A 364 -17.06 23.56 -2.90
N HIS A 365 -17.76 22.53 -2.42
CA HIS A 365 -18.85 21.90 -3.16
C HIS A 365 -20.01 22.87 -3.44
N ALA A 366 -20.26 23.83 -2.53
CA ALA A 366 -21.30 24.84 -2.72
C ALA A 366 -20.94 25.90 -3.77
N ILE A 367 -19.70 25.95 -4.25
CA ILE A 367 -19.27 26.90 -5.29
C ILE A 367 -19.64 26.34 -6.66
N PRO A 368 -20.54 26.99 -7.42
CA PRO A 368 -20.82 26.61 -8.80
C PRO A 368 -19.68 27.06 -9.73
N TRP A 369 -19.35 26.21 -10.71
CA TRP A 369 -18.45 26.51 -11.81
C TRP A 369 -19.11 26.10 -13.13
N ALA A 370 -18.93 26.91 -14.17
CA ALA A 370 -19.56 26.71 -15.46
C ALA A 370 -18.53 26.43 -16.56
N ARG A 371 -18.88 25.50 -17.46
CA ARG A 371 -18.08 25.13 -18.64
C ARG A 371 -19.00 24.84 -19.82
N PHE A 372 -18.52 25.13 -21.03
CA PHE A 372 -19.18 24.68 -22.26
C PHE A 372 -18.67 23.31 -22.66
N ILE A 373 -19.59 22.38 -22.89
CA ILE A 373 -19.30 21.02 -23.33
C ILE A 373 -19.74 20.90 -24.78
N GLY A 374 -18.79 20.54 -25.65
CA GLY A 374 -19.06 20.27 -27.06
C GLY A 374 -19.54 18.83 -27.25
N THR A 375 -20.62 18.66 -28.00
CA THR A 375 -21.12 17.36 -28.45
C THR A 375 -21.18 17.36 -29.97
N THR A 376 -20.63 16.32 -30.59
CA THR A 376 -20.72 16.15 -32.05
C THR A 376 -22.01 15.40 -32.36
N ASN A 377 -22.91 16.05 -33.08
CA ASN A 377 -24.14 15.45 -33.56
C ASN A 377 -23.86 14.42 -34.66
N PRO A 378 -24.78 13.46 -34.92
CA PRO A 378 -24.62 12.44 -35.97
C PRO A 378 -24.44 13.03 -37.39
N ASP A 379 -24.86 14.26 -37.62
CA ASP A 379 -24.72 14.99 -38.88
C ASP A 379 -23.36 15.72 -39.02
N GLY A 380 -22.48 15.60 -38.02
CA GLY A 380 -21.17 16.25 -37.98
C GLY A 380 -21.19 17.70 -37.48
N SER A 381 -22.35 18.23 -37.07
CA SER A 381 -22.44 19.54 -36.43
C SER A 381 -22.01 19.49 -34.96
N GLU A 382 -21.38 20.54 -34.46
CA GLU A 382 -21.03 20.68 -33.04
C GLU A 382 -22.12 21.46 -32.30
N ALA A 383 -22.71 20.86 -31.26
CA ALA A 383 -23.60 21.51 -30.33
C ALA A 383 -22.87 21.77 -29.01
N PHE A 384 -22.99 22.98 -28.48
CA PHE A 384 -22.38 23.37 -27.22
C PHE A 384 -23.45 23.53 -26.14
N GLU A 385 -23.28 22.84 -25.02
CA GLU A 385 -24.13 22.96 -23.84
C GLU A 385 -23.37 23.67 -22.72
N LEU A 386 -23.98 24.68 -22.11
CA LEU A 386 -23.46 25.30 -20.89
C LEU A 386 -23.86 24.43 -19.70
N VAL A 387 -22.88 23.82 -19.04
CA VAL A 387 -23.09 23.00 -17.85
C VAL A 387 -22.53 23.73 -16.64
N THR A 388 -23.28 23.69 -15.53
CA THR A 388 -22.84 24.21 -14.23
C THR A 388 -22.69 23.05 -13.25
N LEU A 389 -21.54 22.95 -12.59
CA LEU A 389 -21.17 21.86 -11.69
C LEU A 389 -20.62 22.44 -10.38
N PRO A 390 -20.73 21.71 -9.26
CA PRO A 390 -19.91 21.97 -8.09
C PRO A 390 -18.42 22.01 -8.44
N LEU A 391 -17.65 22.90 -7.81
CA LEU A 391 -16.21 23.03 -8.02
C LEU A 391 -15.43 21.75 -7.64
N THR A 392 -16.05 20.86 -6.87
CA THR A 392 -15.48 19.57 -6.42
C THR A 392 -15.83 18.39 -7.33
N THR A 393 -16.66 18.58 -8.36
CA THR A 393 -17.07 17.50 -9.26
C THR A 393 -16.03 17.28 -10.36
N HIS A 394 -15.56 16.05 -10.50
CA HIS A 394 -14.79 15.59 -11.65
C HIS A 394 -15.69 15.07 -12.77
N ARG A 395 -15.43 15.52 -13.99
CA ARG A 395 -15.88 14.90 -15.23
C ARG A 395 -14.77 14.93 -16.26
N ALA A 396 -14.64 13.90 -17.09
CA ALA A 396 -13.59 13.80 -18.10
C ALA A 396 -13.59 14.95 -19.13
N ASP A 397 -14.77 15.52 -19.43
CA ASP A 397 -14.96 16.65 -20.34
C ASP A 397 -14.85 18.02 -19.65
N ALA A 398 -14.70 18.05 -18.33
CA ALA A 398 -14.72 19.24 -17.50
C ALA A 398 -13.83 19.10 -16.25
N ASP A 399 -12.62 18.55 -16.39
CA ASP A 399 -11.66 18.45 -15.29
C ASP A 399 -10.83 19.73 -15.17
N LEU A 400 -10.85 20.33 -13.98
CA LEU A 400 -10.12 21.56 -13.67
C LEU A 400 -8.93 21.32 -12.75
N TRP A 401 -9.18 20.66 -11.62
CA TRP A 401 -8.21 20.46 -10.53
C TRP A 401 -8.49 19.19 -9.71
N VAL A 402 -9.67 18.59 -9.88
CA VAL A 402 -10.17 17.51 -9.02
C VAL A 402 -9.32 16.25 -9.21
N ARG A 403 -8.94 15.94 -10.46
CA ARG A 403 -8.02 14.84 -10.76
C ARG A 403 -6.64 15.06 -10.17
N ASP A 404 -6.08 16.26 -10.32
CA ASP A 404 -4.77 16.64 -9.76
C ASP A 404 -4.75 16.44 -8.23
N TYR A 405 -5.83 16.87 -7.55
CA TYR A 405 -6.02 16.65 -6.12
C TYR A 405 -6.12 15.15 -5.77
N ARG A 406 -6.92 14.36 -6.50
CA ARG A 406 -7.05 12.91 -6.23
C ARG A 406 -5.70 12.19 -6.33
N MET A 407 -4.90 12.52 -7.35
CA MET A 407 -3.57 11.93 -7.54
C MET A 407 -2.62 12.26 -6.37
N MET A 408 -2.61 13.52 -5.94
CA MET A 408 -1.87 13.95 -4.75
C MET A 408 -2.37 13.24 -3.49
N LEU A 409 -3.69 13.17 -3.30
CA LEU A 409 -4.31 12.56 -2.14
C LEU A 409 -4.00 11.06 -2.06
N PHE A 410 -4.05 10.33 -3.18
CA PHE A 410 -3.69 8.92 -3.27
C PHE A 410 -2.26 8.68 -2.75
N ASP A 411 -1.30 9.51 -3.18
CA ASP A 411 0.10 9.39 -2.75
C ASP A 411 0.25 9.68 -1.26
N ARG A 412 -0.38 10.74 -0.74
CA ARG A 412 -0.32 11.04 0.70
C ARG A 412 -1.04 9.98 1.53
N ALA A 413 -2.18 9.48 1.07
CA ALA A 413 -3.01 8.51 1.78
C ALA A 413 -2.27 7.19 2.01
N LYS A 414 -1.56 6.66 1.00
CA LYS A 414 -0.78 5.42 1.17
C LYS A 414 0.33 5.61 2.21
N HIS A 415 1.01 6.76 2.23
CA HIS A 415 2.04 7.06 3.22
C HIS A 415 1.47 7.18 4.64
N ALA A 416 0.36 7.89 4.80
CA ALA A 416 -0.30 8.06 6.09
C ALA A 416 -0.84 6.72 6.63
N TRP A 417 -1.43 5.91 5.76
CA TRP A 417 -1.98 4.60 6.09
C TRP A 417 -0.90 3.59 6.48
N CYS A 418 0.22 3.55 5.75
CA CYS A 418 1.36 2.70 6.10
C CYS A 418 2.01 3.09 7.44
N ALA A 419 1.90 4.36 7.85
CA ALA A 419 2.37 4.81 9.16
C ALA A 419 1.42 4.41 10.29
N ASP A 420 0.12 4.65 10.11
CA ASP A 420 -0.96 4.22 11.00
C ASP A 420 -2.30 4.28 10.22
N PRO A 421 -3.03 3.16 10.03
CA PRO A 421 -4.32 3.16 9.37
C PRO A 421 -5.35 4.09 10.02
N ALA A 422 -5.21 4.41 11.31
CA ALA A 422 -6.07 5.34 12.02
C ALA A 422 -5.90 6.81 11.56
N ASN A 423 -4.83 7.12 10.82
CA ASN A 423 -4.66 8.43 10.18
C ASN A 423 -5.69 8.68 9.06
N LEU A 424 -6.32 7.62 8.54
CA LEU A 424 -7.35 7.74 7.52
C LEU A 424 -8.75 7.49 8.09
N SER A 425 -9.72 8.24 7.58
CA SER A 425 -11.14 8.05 7.89
C SER A 425 -11.62 6.67 7.39
N ALA A 426 -12.68 6.14 8.00
CA ALA A 426 -13.27 4.87 7.53
C ALA A 426 -13.75 4.94 6.06
N PRO A 427 -14.37 6.04 5.59
CA PRO A 427 -14.67 6.22 4.16
C PRO A 427 -13.42 6.20 3.26
N ALA A 428 -12.34 6.89 3.65
CA ALA A 428 -11.11 6.91 2.86
C ALA A 428 -10.49 5.51 2.77
N ARG A 429 -10.46 4.75 3.87
CA ARG A 429 -9.97 3.37 3.86
C ARG A 429 -10.82 2.45 2.98
N ALA A 430 -12.15 2.56 3.07
CA ALA A 430 -13.06 1.77 2.24
C ALA A 430 -12.86 2.04 0.73
N HIS A 431 -12.38 3.23 0.37
CA HIS A 431 -12.06 3.61 -1.00
C HIS A 431 -10.66 3.16 -1.44
N PHE A 432 -9.62 3.50 -0.67
CA PHE A 432 -8.24 3.30 -1.10
C PHE A 432 -7.71 1.88 -0.89
N GLU A 433 -8.15 1.15 0.14
CA GLU A 433 -7.63 -0.20 0.41
C GLU A 433 -7.88 -1.17 -0.76
N PRO A 434 -9.07 -1.24 -1.39
CA PRO A 434 -9.28 -2.07 -2.58
C PRO A 434 -8.39 -1.67 -3.78
N LEU A 435 -8.16 -0.37 -3.98
CA LEU A 435 -7.28 0.12 -5.05
C LEU A 435 -5.84 -0.35 -4.83
N TRP A 436 -5.35 -0.20 -3.60
CA TRP A 436 -4.01 -0.66 -3.21
C TRP A 436 -3.88 -2.18 -3.27
N GLN A 437 -4.91 -2.96 -2.91
CA GLN A 437 -4.93 -4.41 -3.10
C GLN A 437 -4.81 -4.81 -4.57
N GLY A 438 -5.53 -4.10 -5.45
CA GLY A 438 -5.44 -4.31 -6.90
C GLY A 438 -4.03 -4.04 -7.43
N LEU A 439 -3.41 -2.94 -7.01
CA LEU A 439 -2.01 -2.62 -7.37
C LEU A 439 -1.03 -3.62 -6.78
N ALA A 440 -1.20 -3.99 -5.50
CA ALA A 440 -0.36 -4.95 -4.79
C ALA A 440 -0.32 -6.30 -5.51
N THR A 441 -1.43 -6.71 -6.13
CA THR A 441 -1.55 -7.96 -6.90
C THR A 441 -0.86 -7.88 -8.28
N ARG A 442 -0.79 -6.69 -8.90
CA ARG A 442 -0.14 -6.50 -10.21
C ARG A 442 1.36 -6.21 -10.12
N GLU A 443 1.77 -5.55 -9.04
CA GLU A 443 3.13 -5.02 -8.82
C GLU A 443 3.91 -5.87 -7.79
N MET A 444 3.65 -7.18 -7.76
CA MET A 444 4.18 -8.11 -6.74
C MET A 444 5.70 -8.26 -6.86
N ALA A 445 6.40 -7.95 -5.79
CA ALA A 445 7.80 -8.32 -5.63
C ALA A 445 7.93 -9.83 -5.34
N SER A 446 9.11 -10.41 -5.57
CA SER A 446 9.35 -11.82 -5.27
C SER A 446 10.76 -12.09 -4.73
N THR A 447 10.94 -13.28 -4.15
CA THR A 447 12.23 -13.82 -3.72
C THR A 447 12.26 -15.33 -3.99
N GLY A 448 13.45 -15.88 -4.21
CA GLY A 448 13.59 -17.27 -4.66
C GLY A 448 13.44 -17.41 -6.18
N GLY A 449 13.38 -18.64 -6.67
CA GLY A 449 13.67 -18.91 -8.08
C GLY A 449 15.16 -18.77 -8.39
N GLU A 450 15.49 -18.94 -9.67
CA GLU A 450 16.86 -18.84 -10.19
C GLU A 450 16.87 -18.00 -11.47
N CYS A 451 17.97 -17.30 -11.72
CA CYS A 451 18.19 -16.55 -12.94
C CYS A 451 19.64 -16.75 -13.38
N ASP A 452 19.85 -17.26 -14.59
CA ASP A 452 21.16 -17.69 -15.10
C ASP A 452 21.90 -18.66 -14.14
N GLY A 453 21.15 -19.50 -13.43
CA GLY A 453 21.67 -20.47 -12.46
C GLY A 453 21.97 -19.90 -11.06
N ASP A 454 21.84 -18.59 -10.87
CA ASP A 454 22.05 -17.93 -9.58
C ASP A 454 20.71 -17.72 -8.84
N PRO A 455 20.65 -18.02 -7.53
CA PRO A 455 19.49 -17.70 -6.70
C PRO A 455 19.11 -16.22 -6.76
N VAL A 456 17.81 -15.94 -6.89
CA VAL A 456 17.27 -14.59 -6.81
C VAL A 456 16.96 -14.25 -5.35
N LEU A 457 17.67 -13.27 -4.80
CA LEU A 457 17.42 -12.77 -3.44
C LEU A 457 16.19 -11.86 -3.39
N LEU A 458 16.00 -11.05 -4.43
CA LEU A 458 14.88 -10.11 -4.52
C LEU A 458 14.63 -9.70 -5.98
N ALA A 459 13.39 -9.77 -6.43
CA ALA A 459 12.93 -9.14 -7.66
C ALA A 459 11.93 -8.04 -7.32
N LEU A 460 12.21 -6.81 -7.74
CA LEU A 460 11.36 -5.64 -7.51
C LEU A 460 10.91 -5.04 -8.85
N PRO A 461 9.62 -5.15 -9.20
CA PRO A 461 9.11 -4.42 -10.35
C PRO A 461 9.02 -2.92 -10.04
N THR A 462 9.00 -2.10 -11.10
CA THR A 462 8.46 -0.74 -11.06
C THR A 462 7.06 -0.78 -10.45
N SER A 463 6.77 0.17 -9.55
CA SER A 463 5.54 0.12 -8.76
C SER A 463 5.11 1.50 -8.31
N GLY A 464 3.89 1.90 -8.70
CA GLY A 464 3.26 3.11 -8.21
C GLY A 464 2.84 3.01 -6.75
N LEU A 465 2.48 1.80 -6.29
CA LEU A 465 2.17 1.54 -4.88
C LEU A 465 3.38 1.79 -3.97
N MET A 466 4.58 1.46 -4.46
CA MET A 466 5.85 1.54 -3.73
C MET A 466 6.63 2.83 -4.03
N SER A 467 6.06 3.74 -4.83
CA SER A 467 6.68 4.99 -5.27
C SER A 467 8.06 4.81 -5.92
N ARG A 468 8.25 3.77 -6.74
CA ARG A 468 9.54 3.46 -7.38
C ARG A 468 9.41 3.19 -8.87
N ARG A 469 10.39 3.63 -9.65
CA ARG A 469 10.48 3.34 -11.09
C ARG A 469 11.90 2.94 -11.46
N PHE A 470 12.03 1.86 -12.22
CA PHE A 470 13.30 1.39 -12.77
C PHE A 470 13.25 1.46 -14.30
N GLY A 471 14.03 2.35 -14.91
CA GLY A 471 14.05 2.52 -16.37
C GLY A 471 12.65 2.76 -16.97
N ASP A 472 12.41 2.11 -18.11
CA ASP A 472 11.09 2.08 -18.80
C ASP A 472 10.29 0.86 -18.33
N ASP A 473 9.84 0.90 -17.06
CA ASP A 473 9.03 -0.13 -16.41
C ASP A 473 9.72 -1.50 -16.27
N GLN A 474 11.04 -1.47 -16.05
CA GLN A 474 11.84 -2.67 -15.81
C GLN A 474 11.67 -3.19 -14.37
N THR A 475 12.13 -4.42 -14.16
CA THR A 475 12.27 -5.08 -12.86
C THR A 475 13.74 -5.07 -12.44
N LEU A 476 14.01 -4.63 -11.21
CA LEU A 476 15.30 -4.79 -10.57
C LEU A 476 15.43 -6.23 -10.05
N LEU A 477 16.39 -6.98 -10.56
CA LEU A 477 16.70 -8.33 -10.11
C LEU A 477 17.98 -8.32 -9.29
N VAL A 478 17.92 -8.79 -8.04
CA VAL A 478 19.08 -8.98 -7.14
C VAL A 478 19.40 -10.47 -7.04
N THR A 479 20.57 -10.86 -7.52
CA THR A 479 21.07 -12.24 -7.49
C THR A 479 22.36 -12.36 -6.71
N ILE A 480 22.71 -13.59 -6.33
CA ILE A 480 24.00 -13.91 -5.69
C ILE A 480 24.45 -15.29 -6.17
N ALA A 481 25.76 -15.49 -6.29
CA ALA A 481 26.27 -16.81 -6.63
C ALA A 481 25.89 -17.82 -5.54
N SER A 482 25.51 -19.01 -5.99
CA SER A 482 25.09 -20.12 -5.13
C SER A 482 26.11 -20.49 -4.04
N ALA A 483 27.41 -20.31 -4.31
CA ALA A 483 28.50 -20.53 -3.36
C ALA A 483 28.63 -19.40 -2.32
N ASP A 484 28.50 -18.14 -2.75
CA ASP A 484 28.59 -16.97 -1.87
C ASP A 484 27.40 -16.92 -0.90
N LEU A 485 26.20 -17.32 -1.35
CA LEU A 485 25.04 -17.46 -0.49
C LEU A 485 25.22 -18.53 0.60
N ALA A 486 25.90 -19.63 0.29
CA ALA A 486 26.13 -20.72 1.24
C ALA A 486 27.05 -20.29 2.40
N ILE A 487 28.03 -19.43 2.12
CA ILE A 487 28.95 -18.88 3.15
C ILE A 487 28.45 -17.56 3.75
N GLY A 488 27.39 -16.96 3.20
CA GLY A 488 26.79 -15.71 3.67
C GLY A 488 27.54 -14.44 3.25
N ASP A 489 28.31 -14.47 2.16
CA ASP A 489 29.03 -13.28 1.64
C ASP A 489 28.10 -12.41 0.77
N PHE A 490 27.20 -11.69 1.43
CA PHE A 490 26.23 -10.79 0.76
C PHE A 490 26.87 -9.58 0.07
N ALA A 491 28.16 -9.30 0.29
CA ALA A 491 28.87 -8.25 -0.44
C ALA A 491 29.07 -8.62 -1.94
N LYS A 492 28.85 -9.88 -2.31
CA LYS A 492 28.93 -10.38 -3.68
C LYS A 492 27.59 -10.35 -4.45
N ALA A 493 26.52 -9.89 -3.80
CA ALA A 493 25.23 -9.72 -4.47
C ALA A 493 25.35 -8.74 -5.64
N ARG A 494 24.64 -9.04 -6.73
CA ARG A 494 24.64 -8.26 -7.98
C ARG A 494 23.22 -7.89 -8.31
N ALA A 495 23.05 -6.81 -9.05
CA ALA A 495 21.75 -6.47 -9.59
C ALA A 495 21.81 -6.05 -11.05
N ARG A 496 20.66 -6.23 -11.72
CA ARG A 496 20.45 -5.83 -13.11
C ARG A 496 18.99 -5.47 -13.33
N LEU A 497 18.76 -4.67 -14.36
CA LEU A 497 17.41 -4.37 -14.84
C LEU A 497 17.01 -5.36 -15.92
N VAL A 498 15.85 -5.98 -15.77
CA VAL A 498 15.25 -6.92 -16.74
C VAL A 498 13.89 -6.40 -17.18
N ARG A 499 13.53 -6.65 -18.44
CA ARG A 499 12.20 -6.33 -18.97
C ARG A 499 11.21 -7.45 -18.70
#